data_AF-A0A815IGI5-F1
#
_entry.id   AF-A0A815IGI5-F1
#
_cell.length_a   1.000
_cell.length_b   1.000
_cell.length_c   1.000
_cell.angle_alpha   90.00
_cell.angle_beta   90.00
_cell.angle_gamma   90.00
#
_symmetry.space_group_name_H-M   'P 1'
#
loop_
_entity.id
_entity.type
_entity.pdbx_description
1 polymer ?
#
loop_
_entity_poly.entity_id
_entity_poly.type
_entity_poly.pdbx_seq_one_letter_code
_entity_poly.pdbx_strand_id
1 'polypeptide(L)'
;MINASEQLCSKCSKANATSICIGCKQIFCPEDSISHRQDLSNEFDAVINKHDLLHQQFEKQDNDATTHPIMDKVNQWEKETIAKIKQEAHKAHYELQQLFTRCNEELGQKLRRITKELCTAKDKQDYLETHLCKWLDALEALQNELTTPSDFKVHIKAMSINVTLMPIEKFDRVCGDIRLEQNELAVVHGAMNSHAEVRGACLYLHGIHHIKIKIEKMLKDHWMFFGIISSTAEMDEKSYLTQSAYGWA
;
A
#
# COMPACT_ATOMS: atom_id res chain seq x y z
N MET A 1 -64.45 -37.50 -7.72
CA MET A 1 -63.70 -38.04 -6.57
C MET A 1 -62.23 -38.02 -6.96
N ILE A 2 -61.44 -37.15 -6.34
CA ILE A 2 -60.01 -36.99 -6.68
C ILE A 2 -59.23 -37.95 -5.78
N ASN A 3 -58.56 -38.93 -6.37
CA ASN A 3 -57.67 -39.85 -5.67
C ASN A 3 -56.51 -39.06 -5.05
N ALA A 4 -56.48 -38.98 -3.72
CA ALA A 4 -55.31 -38.52 -3.00
C ALA A 4 -54.19 -39.56 -3.18
N SER A 5 -53.17 -39.24 -3.97
CA SER A 5 -51.90 -39.96 -3.89
C SER A 5 -51.39 -39.84 -2.45
N GLU A 6 -51.21 -40.96 -1.76
CA GLU A 6 -50.63 -41.01 -0.42
C GLU A 6 -49.21 -40.41 -0.46
N GLN A 7 -49.09 -39.10 -0.19
CA GLN A 7 -47.79 -38.46 -0.11
C GLN A 7 -47.10 -38.87 1.19
N LEU A 8 -45.88 -39.37 1.06
CA LEU A 8 -45.06 -39.84 2.18
C LEU A 8 -44.33 -38.66 2.84
N CYS A 9 -44.27 -38.67 4.16
CA CYS A 9 -43.51 -37.67 4.91
C CYS A 9 -42.01 -37.81 4.62
N SER A 10 -41.33 -36.70 4.33
CA SER A 10 -39.90 -36.66 4.02
C SER A 10 -39.01 -37.00 5.22
N LYS A 11 -39.54 -36.98 6.45
CA LYS A 11 -38.82 -37.31 7.69
C LYS A 11 -39.14 -38.73 8.20
N CYS A 12 -40.42 -39.08 8.36
CA CYS A 12 -40.81 -40.40 8.90
C CYS A 12 -41.34 -41.43 7.88
N SER A 13 -41.46 -41.07 6.58
CA SER A 13 -41.95 -41.94 5.51
C SER A 13 -43.37 -42.50 5.70
N LYS A 14 -44.20 -41.91 6.57
CA LYS A 14 -45.61 -42.29 6.72
C LYS A 14 -46.50 -41.61 5.67
N ALA A 15 -47.54 -42.31 5.21
CA ALA A 15 -48.54 -41.87 4.23
C ALA A 15 -49.58 -40.89 4.79
N ASN A 16 -49.13 -39.87 5.54
CA ASN A 16 -49.98 -38.87 6.18
C ASN A 16 -49.40 -37.44 6.01
N ALA A 17 -48.62 -37.22 4.95
CA ALA A 17 -47.98 -35.94 4.70
C ALA A 17 -49.00 -34.96 4.09
N THR A 18 -49.19 -33.82 4.75
CA THR A 18 -50.23 -32.84 4.38
C THR A 18 -49.66 -31.44 4.12
N SER A 19 -48.40 -31.20 4.46
CA SER A 19 -47.83 -29.86 4.54
C SER A 19 -46.51 -29.78 3.78
N ILE A 20 -46.38 -28.85 2.85
CA ILE A 20 -45.12 -28.58 2.13
C ILE A 20 -44.40 -27.40 2.79
N CYS A 21 -43.12 -27.56 3.11
CA CYS A 21 -42.26 -26.44 3.45
C CYS A 21 -41.82 -25.72 2.17
N ILE A 22 -42.15 -24.44 2.02
CA ILE A 22 -41.79 -23.66 0.82
C ILE A 22 -40.27 -23.50 0.68
N GLY A 23 -39.55 -23.41 1.81
CA GLY A 23 -38.10 -23.20 1.84
C GLY A 23 -37.31 -24.39 1.33
N CYS A 24 -37.46 -25.56 1.96
CA CYS A 24 -36.72 -26.77 1.57
C CYS A 24 -37.46 -27.64 0.53
N LYS A 25 -38.71 -27.29 0.17
CA LYS A 25 -39.58 -28.02 -0.78
C LYS A 25 -39.91 -29.45 -0.36
N GLN A 26 -39.75 -29.80 0.92
CA GLN A 26 -40.07 -31.12 1.46
C GLN A 26 -41.52 -31.16 1.99
N ILE A 27 -42.15 -32.33 1.92
CA ILE A 27 -43.51 -32.57 2.43
C ILE A 27 -43.41 -33.29 3.77
N PHE A 28 -44.13 -32.82 4.77
CA PHE A 28 -44.12 -33.36 6.13
C PHE A 28 -45.53 -33.72 6.60
N CYS A 29 -45.60 -34.69 7.53
CA CYS A 29 -46.79 -34.88 8.35
C CYS A 29 -46.87 -33.75 9.42
N PRO A 30 -48.03 -33.54 10.06
CA PRO A 30 -48.21 -32.46 11.03
C PRO A 30 -47.16 -32.45 12.17
N GLU A 31 -46.82 -33.62 12.71
CA GLU A 31 -45.84 -33.78 13.79
C GLU A 31 -44.42 -33.39 13.33
N ASP A 32 -43.97 -33.95 12.20
CA ASP A 32 -42.64 -33.66 11.66
C ASP A 32 -42.51 -32.23 11.13
N SER A 33 -43.62 -31.61 10.71
CA SER A 33 -43.64 -30.20 10.31
C SER A 33 -43.39 -29.27 11.49
N ILE A 34 -43.89 -29.61 12.69
CA ILE A 34 -43.62 -28.86 13.92
C ILE A 34 -42.16 -29.05 14.32
N SER A 35 -41.66 -30.29 14.28
CA SER A 35 -40.25 -30.58 14.55
C SER A 35 -39.32 -29.84 13.59
N HIS A 36 -39.60 -29.85 12.29
CA HIS A 36 -38.82 -29.11 11.29
C HIS A 36 -38.79 -27.60 11.59
N ARG A 37 -39.92 -27.02 12.02
CA ARG A 37 -39.97 -25.61 12.39
C ARG A 37 -39.18 -25.31 13.67
N GLN A 38 -39.17 -26.24 14.63
CA GLN A 38 -38.35 -26.14 15.82
C GLN A 38 -36.86 -26.21 15.48
N ASP A 39 -36.47 -27.11 14.58
CA ASP A 39 -35.09 -27.24 14.10
C ASP A 39 -34.61 -25.91 13.47
N LEU A 40 -35.44 -25.28 12.64
CA LEU A 40 -35.15 -23.95 12.06
C LEU A 40 -35.04 -22.84 13.11
N SER A 41 -35.85 -22.88 14.17
CA SER A 41 -35.74 -21.91 15.27
C SER A 41 -34.39 -22.03 15.97
N ASN A 42 -33.95 -23.26 16.23
CA ASN A 42 -32.67 -23.52 16.88
C ASN A 42 -31.49 -23.08 15.99
N GLU A 43 -31.57 -23.28 14.67
CA GLU A 43 -30.58 -22.78 13.72
C GLU A 43 -30.53 -21.25 13.69
N PHE A 44 -31.68 -20.59 13.78
CA PHE A 44 -31.77 -19.13 13.82
C PHE A 44 -31.16 -18.56 15.11
N ASP A 45 -31.40 -19.20 16.25
CA ASP A 45 -30.74 -18.84 17.51
C ASP A 45 -29.22 -18.97 17.42
N ALA A 46 -28.70 -19.98 16.70
CA ALA A 46 -27.26 -20.11 16.44
C ALA A 46 -26.71 -18.97 15.56
N VAL A 47 -27.51 -18.45 14.62
CA VAL A 47 -27.14 -17.28 13.81
C VAL A 47 -27.10 -16.01 14.66
N ILE A 48 -28.10 -15.79 15.53
CA ILE A 48 -28.12 -14.66 16.47
C ILE A 48 -26.90 -14.72 17.39
N ASN A 49 -26.60 -15.88 17.97
CA ASN A 49 -25.43 -16.03 18.82
C ASN A 49 -24.12 -15.70 18.09
N LYS A 50 -23.99 -16.08 16.81
CA LYS A 50 -22.81 -15.71 16.00
C LYS A 50 -22.75 -14.21 15.72
N HIS A 51 -23.88 -13.58 15.43
CA HIS A 51 -23.97 -12.15 15.24
C HIS A 51 -23.52 -11.39 16.50
N ASP A 52 -24.04 -11.77 17.66
CA ASP A 52 -23.73 -11.09 18.92
C ASP A 52 -22.27 -11.27 19.35
N LEU A 53 -21.71 -12.46 19.12
CA LEU A 53 -20.27 -12.72 19.32
C LEU A 53 -19.40 -11.83 18.42
N LEU A 54 -19.76 -11.69 17.14
CA LEU A 54 -19.02 -10.81 16.23
C LEU A 54 -19.16 -9.34 16.65
N HIS A 55 -20.36 -8.90 17.03
CA HIS A 55 -20.59 -7.53 17.49
C HIS A 55 -19.74 -7.21 18.73
N GLN A 56 -19.70 -8.11 19.72
CA GLN A 56 -18.85 -7.97 20.90
C GLN A 56 -17.35 -7.96 20.56
N GLN A 57 -16.92 -8.67 19.51
CA GLN A 57 -15.53 -8.62 19.04
C GLN A 57 -15.19 -7.26 18.41
N PHE A 58 -16.11 -6.69 17.61
CA PHE A 58 -15.94 -5.36 17.03
C PHE A 58 -15.91 -4.25 18.10
N GLU A 59 -16.84 -4.28 19.06
CA GLU A 59 -16.85 -3.31 20.17
C GLU A 59 -15.59 -3.38 21.04
N LYS A 60 -14.99 -4.57 21.18
CA LYS A 60 -13.71 -4.74 21.88
C LYS A 60 -12.53 -4.22 21.06
N GLN A 61 -12.56 -4.31 19.72
CA GLN A 61 -11.51 -3.77 18.86
C GLN A 61 -11.51 -2.24 18.80
N ASP A 62 -12.66 -1.59 18.90
CA ASP A 62 -12.77 -0.11 18.85
C ASP A 62 -12.11 0.59 20.04
N ASN A 63 -11.85 -0.12 21.15
CA ASN A 63 -11.36 0.49 22.38
C ASN A 63 -9.82 0.59 22.47
N ASP A 64 -9.05 -0.07 21.60
CA ASP A 64 -7.59 0.10 21.60
C ASP A 64 -6.93 -0.25 20.25
N ALA A 65 -6.85 0.76 19.37
CA ALA A 65 -6.15 0.66 18.08
C ALA A 65 -4.68 0.23 18.21
N THR A 66 -4.08 0.35 19.40
CA THR A 66 -2.69 -0.06 19.65
C THR A 66 -2.50 -1.58 19.76
N THR A 67 -3.59 -2.33 19.99
CA THR A 67 -3.56 -3.81 20.11
C THR A 67 -3.85 -4.52 18.78
N HIS A 68 -4.14 -3.78 17.72
CA HIS A 68 -4.46 -4.38 16.43
C HIS A 68 -3.21 -5.07 15.84
N PRO A 69 -3.31 -6.29 15.26
CA PRO A 69 -2.16 -6.99 14.67
C PRO A 69 -1.42 -6.20 13.55
N ILE A 70 -2.09 -5.22 12.94
CA ILE A 70 -1.45 -4.29 11.99
C ILE A 70 -0.51 -3.34 12.72
N MET A 71 -0.87 -2.88 13.92
CA MET A 71 -0.01 -2.04 14.75
C MET A 71 1.27 -2.80 15.15
N ASP A 72 1.18 -4.10 15.47
CA ASP A 72 2.36 -4.93 15.70
C ASP A 72 3.29 -4.97 14.47
N LYS A 73 2.73 -5.07 13.27
CA LYS A 73 3.51 -5.03 12.02
C LYS A 73 4.16 -3.66 11.81
N VAL A 74 3.47 -2.57 12.12
CA VAL A 74 4.03 -1.21 12.05
C VAL A 74 5.17 -1.05 13.06
N ASN A 75 4.96 -1.46 14.31
CA ASN A 75 5.97 -1.40 15.38
C ASN A 75 7.21 -2.26 15.04
N GLN A 76 6.99 -3.46 14.48
CA GLN A 76 8.07 -4.34 14.02
C GLN A 76 8.88 -3.67 12.90
N TRP A 77 8.20 -3.13 11.90
CA TRP A 77 8.83 -2.41 10.79
C TRP A 77 9.62 -1.18 11.26
N GLU A 78 9.09 -0.41 12.21
CA GLU A 78 9.77 0.75 12.77
C GLU A 78 11.10 0.34 13.42
N LYS A 79 11.06 -0.70 14.27
CA LYS A 79 12.26 -1.24 14.94
C LYS A 79 13.30 -1.71 13.93
N GLU A 80 12.89 -2.47 12.92
CA GLU A 80 13.79 -2.98 11.88
C GLU A 80 14.41 -1.84 11.04
N THR A 81 13.63 -0.81 10.74
CA THR A 81 14.08 0.32 9.94
C THR A 81 15.08 1.18 10.71
N ILE A 82 14.81 1.48 11.99
CA ILE A 82 15.75 2.18 12.87
C ILE A 82 17.07 1.39 12.98
N ALA A 83 16.99 0.06 13.12
CA ALA A 83 18.17 -0.79 13.20
C ALA A 83 19.01 -0.71 11.91
N LYS A 84 18.38 -0.81 10.74
CA LYS A 84 19.05 -0.70 9.43
C LYS A 84 19.69 0.67 9.22
N ILE A 85 18.98 1.75 9.54
CA ILE A 85 19.52 3.12 9.42
C ILE A 85 20.75 3.28 10.33
N LYS A 86 20.67 2.81 11.58
CA LYS A 86 21.81 2.85 12.50
C LYS A 86 23.00 2.04 11.98
N GLN A 87 22.76 0.87 11.41
CA GLN A 87 23.80 0.02 10.84
C GLN A 87 24.51 0.70 9.66
N GLU A 88 23.76 1.26 8.71
CA GLU A 88 24.34 1.97 7.55
C GLU A 88 25.08 3.24 7.98
N ALA A 89 24.55 3.99 8.94
CA ALA A 89 25.25 5.15 9.51
C ALA A 89 26.57 4.75 10.18
N HIS A 90 26.57 3.66 10.96
CA HIS A 90 27.78 3.14 11.58
C HIS A 90 28.82 2.70 10.54
N LYS A 91 28.39 2.03 9.48
CA LYS A 91 29.24 1.63 8.36
C LYS A 91 29.87 2.85 7.67
N ALA A 92 29.06 3.87 7.37
CA ALA A 92 29.55 5.11 6.77
C ALA A 92 30.57 5.83 7.67
N HIS A 93 30.32 5.89 8.98
CA HIS A 93 31.27 6.45 9.95
C HIS A 93 32.58 5.67 9.97
N TYR A 94 32.50 4.34 9.98
CA TYR A 94 33.66 3.46 9.98
C TYR A 94 34.50 3.62 8.70
N GLU A 95 33.87 3.64 7.53
CA GLU A 95 34.53 3.87 6.25
C GLU A 95 35.21 5.24 6.21
N LEU A 96 34.53 6.30 6.66
CA LEU A 96 35.11 7.64 6.74
C LEU A 96 36.33 7.67 7.67
N GLN A 97 36.26 7.01 8.82
CA GLN A 97 37.37 6.93 9.77
C GLN A 97 38.58 6.22 9.15
N GLN A 98 38.37 5.09 8.46
CA GLN A 98 39.46 4.38 7.80
C GLN A 98 40.12 5.23 6.70
N LEU A 99 39.32 5.95 5.91
CA LEU A 99 39.83 6.85 4.88
C LEU A 99 40.64 7.99 5.48
N PHE A 100 40.18 8.58 6.59
CA PHE A 100 40.91 9.63 7.30
C PHE A 100 42.25 9.13 7.85
N THR A 101 42.26 7.92 8.46
CA THR A 101 43.49 7.28 8.92
C THR A 101 44.49 7.09 7.78
N ARG A 102 44.04 6.54 6.64
CA ARG A 102 44.90 6.34 5.47
C ARG A 102 45.46 7.65 4.91
N CYS A 103 44.61 8.67 4.78
CA CYS A 103 45.03 9.99 4.31
C CYS A 103 46.10 10.60 5.23
N ASN A 104 45.90 10.53 6.55
CA ASN A 104 46.89 11.02 7.52
C ASN A 104 48.20 10.25 7.47
N GLU A 105 48.17 8.93 7.25
CA GLU A 105 49.38 8.14 7.08
C GLU A 105 50.15 8.55 5.83
N GLU A 106 49.47 8.77 4.70
CA GLU A 106 50.06 9.23 3.44
C GLU A 106 50.66 10.63 3.57
N LEU A 107 49.92 11.59 4.13
CA LEU A 107 50.41 12.94 4.42
C LEU A 107 51.61 12.90 5.38
N GLY A 108 51.54 12.09 6.42
CA GLY A 108 52.65 11.88 7.35
C GLY A 108 53.90 11.31 6.69
N GLN A 109 53.74 10.41 5.69
CA GLN A 109 54.87 9.92 4.89
C GLN A 109 55.46 11.01 4.00
N LYS A 110 54.63 11.80 3.30
CA LYS A 110 55.10 12.93 2.48
C LYS A 110 55.88 13.94 3.33
N LEU A 111 55.36 14.29 4.49
CA LEU A 111 56.03 15.21 5.41
C LEU A 111 57.39 14.66 5.89
N ARG A 112 57.46 13.38 6.27
CA ARG A 112 58.73 12.73 6.66
C ARG A 112 59.76 12.74 5.54
N ARG A 113 59.35 12.63 4.27
CA ARG A 113 60.27 12.74 3.12
C ARG A 113 60.86 14.15 3.03
N ILE A 114 60.01 15.18 3.09
CA ILE A 114 60.46 16.58 3.09
C ILE A 114 61.41 16.84 4.27
N THR A 115 61.08 16.36 5.47
CA THR A 115 61.98 16.47 6.64
C THR A 115 63.34 15.84 6.37
N LYS A 116 63.40 14.64 5.79
CA LYS A 116 64.66 13.96 5.48
C LYS A 116 65.49 14.71 4.43
N GLU A 117 64.84 15.24 3.40
CA GLU A 117 65.49 16.06 2.37
C GLU A 117 66.07 17.35 2.98
N LEU A 118 65.30 18.07 3.79
CA LEU A 118 65.72 19.28 4.49
C LEU A 118 66.92 19.02 5.41
N CYS A 119 66.89 17.96 6.23
CA CYS A 119 68.02 17.58 7.08
C CYS A 119 69.27 17.29 6.24
N THR A 120 69.13 16.51 5.18
CA THR A 120 70.25 16.13 4.32
C THR A 120 70.87 17.35 3.63
N ALA A 121 70.04 18.25 3.10
CA ALA A 121 70.51 19.47 2.45
C ALA A 121 71.17 20.42 3.44
N LYS A 122 70.64 20.53 4.66
CA LYS A 122 71.24 21.33 5.74
C LYS A 122 72.61 20.79 6.15
N ASP A 123 72.72 19.48 6.36
CA ASP A 123 73.97 18.84 6.79
C ASP A 123 75.06 18.94 5.71
N LYS A 124 74.68 18.87 4.43
CA LYS A 124 75.59 18.99 3.30
C LYS A 124 75.82 20.43 2.83
N GLN A 125 75.12 21.40 3.42
CA GLN A 125 75.02 22.78 2.91
C GLN A 125 74.66 22.86 1.41
N ASP A 126 73.85 21.91 0.93
CA ASP A 126 73.49 21.71 -0.47
C ASP A 126 72.07 22.21 -0.74
N TYR A 127 71.88 23.52 -0.63
CA TYR A 127 70.61 24.17 -0.91
C TYR A 127 70.81 25.46 -1.71
N LEU A 128 69.91 25.67 -2.67
CA LEU A 128 69.81 26.87 -3.50
C LEU A 128 68.41 27.45 -3.34
N GLU A 129 68.19 28.69 -3.78
CA GLU A 129 66.89 29.37 -3.76
C GLU A 129 65.79 28.52 -4.42
N THR A 130 66.13 27.81 -5.51
CA THR A 130 65.21 26.89 -6.18
C THR A 130 64.80 25.70 -5.33
N HIS A 131 65.66 25.22 -4.43
CA HIS A 131 65.34 24.14 -3.50
C HIS A 131 64.42 24.66 -2.39
N LEU A 132 64.69 25.87 -1.89
CA LEU A 132 63.84 26.53 -0.90
C LEU A 132 62.42 26.76 -1.43
N CYS A 133 62.27 27.28 -2.65
CA CYS A 133 60.96 27.44 -3.29
C CYS A 133 60.23 26.10 -3.42
N LYS A 134 60.90 25.04 -3.90
CA LYS A 134 60.29 23.70 -4.02
C LYS A 134 59.77 23.15 -2.69
N TRP A 135 60.51 23.29 -1.60
CA TRP A 135 60.06 22.81 -0.31
C TRP A 135 58.92 23.66 0.26
N LEU A 136 58.94 24.98 0.05
CA LEU A 136 57.84 25.86 0.43
C LEU A 136 56.55 25.50 -0.32
N ASP A 137 56.63 25.35 -1.65
CA ASP A 137 55.49 24.93 -2.47
C ASP A 137 54.95 23.56 -2.04
N ALA A 138 55.84 22.61 -1.73
CA ALA A 138 55.44 21.29 -1.27
C ALA A 138 54.77 21.30 0.12
N LEU A 139 55.22 22.18 1.03
CA LEU A 139 54.60 22.36 2.34
C LEU A 139 53.23 23.04 2.23
N GLU A 140 53.10 24.04 1.36
CA GLU A 140 51.83 24.71 1.09
C GLU A 140 50.81 23.75 0.45
N ALA A 141 51.25 22.92 -0.52
CA ALA A 141 50.41 21.88 -1.10
C ALA A 141 49.92 20.86 -0.04
N LEU A 142 50.80 20.41 0.87
CA LEU A 142 50.42 19.53 1.97
C LEU A 142 49.42 20.18 2.93
N GLN A 143 49.59 21.48 3.22
CA GLN A 143 48.66 22.23 4.06
C GLN A 143 47.27 22.35 3.41
N ASN A 144 47.23 22.52 2.09
CA ASN A 144 45.99 22.55 1.33
C ASN A 144 45.31 21.17 1.27
N GLU A 145 46.07 20.08 1.10
CA GLU A 145 45.53 18.70 1.15
C GLU A 145 44.95 18.35 2.53
N LEU A 146 45.55 18.85 3.62
CA LEU A 146 45.06 18.65 4.99
C LEU A 146 43.74 19.38 5.28
N THR A 147 43.56 20.57 4.68
CA THR A 147 42.40 21.44 4.92
C THR A 147 41.26 21.19 3.94
N THR A 148 41.53 20.63 2.76
CA THR A 148 40.55 20.37 1.71
C THR A 148 40.69 18.94 1.17
N PRO A 149 40.15 17.92 1.86
CA PRO A 149 40.25 16.55 1.38
C PRO A 149 39.41 16.40 0.10
N SER A 150 40.08 16.19 -1.03
CA SER A 150 39.51 16.51 -2.35
C SER A 150 38.51 15.50 -2.93
N ASP A 151 38.19 14.40 -2.24
CA ASP A 151 37.42 13.28 -2.85
C ASP A 151 36.15 12.84 -2.11
N PHE A 152 35.70 13.54 -1.07
CA PHE A 152 34.55 13.07 -0.29
C PHE A 152 33.20 13.57 -0.83
N LYS A 153 32.57 12.75 -1.67
CA LYS A 153 31.12 12.85 -1.99
C LYS A 153 30.34 11.81 -1.20
N VAL A 154 29.81 12.20 -0.04
CA VAL A 154 28.89 11.36 0.74
C VAL A 154 27.54 11.29 0.00
N HIS A 155 27.25 10.15 -0.62
CA HIS A 155 25.94 9.87 -1.21
C HIS A 155 25.04 9.18 -0.19
N ILE A 156 24.21 9.94 0.50
CA ILE A 156 23.17 9.37 1.35
C ILE A 156 22.01 8.96 0.44
N LYS A 157 21.86 7.66 0.17
CA LYS A 157 20.63 7.14 -0.46
C LYS A 157 19.51 7.26 0.57
N ALA A 158 18.55 8.15 0.33
CA ALA A 158 17.33 8.19 1.11
C ALA A 158 16.58 6.87 0.95
N MET A 159 16.36 6.14 2.05
CA MET A 159 15.31 5.12 2.09
C MET A 159 13.96 5.86 2.08
N SER A 160 13.38 6.01 0.90
CA SER A 160 12.01 6.52 0.76
C SER A 160 11.04 5.40 1.09
N ILE A 161 10.14 5.64 2.03
CA ILE A 161 8.99 4.76 2.26
C ILE A 161 7.76 5.56 1.85
N ASN A 162 7.18 5.14 0.73
CA ASN A 162 5.87 5.62 0.31
C ASN A 162 4.85 4.94 1.21
N VAL A 163 4.43 5.63 2.27
CA VAL A 163 3.17 5.32 2.93
C VAL A 163 2.09 5.82 1.98
N THR A 164 1.62 4.93 1.11
CA THR A 164 0.40 5.18 0.36
C THR A 164 -0.74 5.05 1.36
N LEU A 165 -1.16 6.17 1.96
CA LEU A 165 -2.56 6.33 2.30
C LEU A 165 -3.30 5.93 1.03
N MET A 166 -4.04 4.82 1.06
CA MET A 166 -4.93 4.47 -0.05
C MET A 166 -5.74 5.74 -0.28
N PRO A 167 -5.55 6.44 -1.41
CA PRO A 167 -6.32 7.63 -1.67
C PRO A 167 -7.77 7.21 -1.52
N ILE A 168 -8.54 7.99 -0.76
CA ILE A 168 -9.98 7.77 -0.69
C ILE A 168 -10.44 7.84 -2.15
N GLU A 169 -10.88 6.70 -2.68
CA GLU A 169 -11.26 6.56 -4.09
C GLU A 169 -12.48 7.44 -4.35
N LYS A 170 -12.20 8.65 -4.84
CA LYS A 170 -13.18 9.67 -5.15
C LYS A 170 -13.37 9.77 -6.64
N PHE A 171 -14.58 10.13 -7.02
CA PHE A 171 -14.89 10.61 -8.35
C PHE A 171 -14.37 12.04 -8.50
N ASP A 172 -13.98 12.45 -9.70
CA ASP A 172 -13.42 13.78 -9.93
C ASP A 172 -13.96 14.35 -11.25
N ARG A 173 -13.50 13.80 -12.37
CA ARG A 173 -13.84 14.33 -13.68
C ARG A 173 -15.17 13.77 -14.16
N VAL A 174 -16.07 14.65 -14.60
CA VAL A 174 -17.41 14.32 -15.10
C VAL A 174 -17.63 14.83 -16.51
N CYS A 175 -18.40 14.08 -17.31
CA CYS A 175 -18.89 14.46 -18.63
C CYS A 175 -20.34 13.98 -18.78
N GLY A 176 -21.21 14.83 -19.34
CA GLY A 176 -22.65 14.55 -19.44
C GLY A 176 -23.43 14.94 -18.18
N ASP A 177 -24.67 14.45 -18.08
CA ASP A 177 -25.61 14.79 -16.99
C ASP A 177 -25.30 13.98 -15.72
N ILE A 178 -24.19 14.30 -15.05
CA ILE A 178 -23.74 13.67 -13.80
C ILE A 178 -23.57 14.73 -12.71
N ARG A 179 -23.97 14.37 -11.47
CA ARG A 179 -23.66 15.12 -10.26
C ARG A 179 -22.88 14.26 -9.29
N LEU A 180 -21.86 14.86 -8.67
CA LEU A 180 -21.10 14.26 -7.58
C LEU A 180 -21.74 14.67 -6.24
N GLU A 181 -21.95 13.70 -5.37
CA GLU A 181 -22.53 13.89 -4.03
C GLU A 181 -21.63 13.26 -2.95
N GLN A 182 -21.96 13.50 -1.68
CA GLN A 182 -21.27 12.91 -0.52
C GLN A 182 -19.74 13.14 -0.54
N ASN A 183 -19.31 14.39 -0.79
CA ASN A 183 -17.88 14.73 -0.91
C ASN A 183 -17.18 13.89 -1.99
N GLU A 184 -17.85 13.75 -3.15
CA GLU A 184 -17.36 13.07 -4.35
C GLU A 184 -17.23 11.55 -4.22
N LEU A 185 -17.95 10.96 -3.27
CA LEU A 185 -18.02 9.50 -3.06
C LEU A 185 -19.23 8.85 -3.74
N ALA A 186 -20.21 9.66 -4.15
CA ALA A 186 -21.42 9.20 -4.82
C ALA A 186 -21.61 9.91 -6.17
N VAL A 187 -22.11 9.16 -7.15
CA VAL A 187 -22.40 9.64 -8.50
C VAL A 187 -23.89 9.46 -8.75
N VAL A 188 -24.53 10.55 -9.15
CA VAL A 188 -25.96 10.56 -9.50
C VAL A 188 -26.08 11.00 -10.95
N HIS A 189 -26.59 10.10 -11.79
CA HIS A 189 -26.99 10.45 -13.14
C HIS A 189 -28.25 11.33 -13.09
N GLY A 190 -28.25 12.41 -13.85
CA GLY A 190 -29.37 13.33 -13.94
C GLY A 190 -30.51 12.78 -14.79
N ALA A 191 -31.47 13.65 -15.10
CA ALA A 191 -32.75 13.28 -15.71
C ALA A 191 -32.67 13.15 -17.24
N MET A 192 -31.59 13.58 -17.88
CA MET A 192 -31.42 13.45 -19.32
C MET A 192 -31.16 12.01 -19.71
N ASN A 193 -31.80 11.54 -20.79
CA ASN A 193 -31.57 10.20 -21.33
C ASN A 193 -30.37 10.20 -22.29
N SER A 194 -29.21 10.62 -21.79
CA SER A 194 -27.93 10.59 -22.52
C SER A 194 -26.92 9.72 -21.79
N HIS A 195 -25.82 9.37 -22.47
CA HIS A 195 -24.72 8.72 -21.78
C HIS A 195 -23.93 9.77 -20.99
N ALA A 196 -23.29 9.32 -19.93
CA ALA A 196 -22.43 10.17 -19.13
C ALA A 196 -21.25 9.36 -18.60
N GLU A 197 -20.13 10.03 -18.39
CA GLU A 197 -18.88 9.44 -17.96
C GLU A 197 -18.40 10.12 -16.67
N VAL A 198 -17.93 9.31 -15.72
CA VAL A 198 -17.20 9.77 -14.55
C VAL A 198 -15.87 9.04 -14.43
N ARG A 199 -14.81 9.75 -14.05
CA ARG A 199 -13.49 9.19 -13.77
C ARG A 199 -13.10 9.42 -12.32
N GLY A 200 -12.34 8.48 -11.77
CA GLY A 200 -11.73 8.63 -10.44
C GLY A 200 -10.59 9.65 -10.44
N ALA A 201 -10.28 10.19 -9.26
CA ALA A 201 -9.18 11.14 -9.05
C ALA A 201 -7.78 10.49 -9.17
N CYS A 202 -7.70 9.17 -9.00
CA CYS A 202 -6.45 8.44 -8.95
C CYS A 202 -5.93 8.07 -10.33
N LEU A 203 -4.60 8.12 -10.49
CA LEU A 203 -3.89 7.61 -11.65
C LEU A 203 -3.09 6.35 -11.26
N TYR A 204 -3.30 5.26 -12.00
CA TYR A 204 -2.63 3.99 -11.74
C TYR A 204 -1.64 3.69 -12.86
N LEU A 205 -0.36 3.55 -12.51
CA LEU A 205 0.72 3.25 -13.46
C LEU A 205 1.19 1.79 -13.39
N HIS A 206 1.28 1.23 -12.17
CA HIS A 206 1.81 -0.11 -11.93
C HIS A 206 1.12 -0.76 -10.72
N GLY A 207 1.16 -2.10 -10.62
CA GLY A 207 0.67 -2.85 -9.47
C GLY A 207 -0.77 -3.37 -9.58
N ILE A 208 -1.27 -3.95 -8.49
CA ILE A 208 -2.64 -4.47 -8.36
C ILE A 208 -3.42 -3.53 -7.43
N HIS A 209 -4.51 -2.95 -7.94
CA HIS A 209 -5.36 -2.00 -7.23
C HIS A 209 -6.76 -2.58 -7.02
N HIS A 210 -7.30 -2.44 -5.81
CA HIS A 210 -8.62 -2.96 -5.46
C HIS A 210 -9.59 -1.81 -5.27
N ILE A 211 -10.53 -1.66 -6.20
CA ILE A 211 -11.57 -0.63 -6.16
C ILE A 211 -12.90 -1.32 -5.84
N LYS A 212 -13.64 -0.78 -4.87
CA LYS A 212 -14.98 -1.25 -4.52
C LYS A 212 -15.99 -0.18 -4.89
N ILE A 213 -16.94 -0.56 -5.73
CA ILE A 213 -18.04 0.32 -6.15
C ILE A 213 -19.35 -0.32 -5.69
N LYS A 214 -20.23 0.48 -5.11
CA LYS A 214 -21.57 0.08 -4.69
C LYS A 214 -22.59 0.76 -5.59
N ILE A 215 -23.47 -0.03 -6.19
CA ILE A 215 -24.62 0.49 -6.93
C ILE A 215 -25.77 0.63 -5.93
N GLU A 216 -26.16 1.86 -5.62
CA GLU A 216 -27.23 2.10 -4.65
C GLU A 216 -28.62 2.05 -5.30
N LYS A 217 -28.72 2.57 -6.53
CA LYS A 217 -29.96 2.61 -7.30
C LYS A 217 -29.65 2.54 -8.79
N MET A 218 -30.41 1.72 -9.51
CA MET A 218 -30.35 1.61 -10.96
C MET A 218 -31.78 1.51 -11.50
N LEU A 219 -32.13 2.35 -12.47
CA LEU A 219 -33.45 2.30 -13.09
C LEU A 219 -33.55 1.09 -14.03
N LYS A 220 -34.78 0.60 -14.22
CA LYS A 220 -35.07 -0.46 -15.20
C LYS A 220 -34.66 0.03 -16.59
N ASP A 221 -34.06 -0.84 -17.39
CA ASP A 221 -33.59 -0.59 -18.76
C ASP A 221 -32.42 0.39 -18.90
N HIS A 222 -31.74 0.73 -17.80
CA HIS A 222 -30.45 1.43 -17.84
C HIS A 222 -29.30 0.42 -17.78
N TRP A 223 -28.12 0.84 -18.21
CA TRP A 223 -26.89 0.05 -18.15
C TRP A 223 -25.73 0.93 -17.66
N MET A 224 -24.68 0.32 -17.13
CA MET A 224 -23.48 1.03 -16.67
C MET A 224 -22.24 0.28 -17.13
N PHE A 225 -21.28 1.01 -17.68
CA PHE A 225 -19.95 0.48 -17.95
C PHE A 225 -19.02 0.75 -16.76
N PHE A 226 -18.32 -0.28 -16.29
CA PHE A 226 -17.23 -0.16 -15.32
C PHE A 226 -15.93 -0.60 -15.98
N GLY A 227 -14.92 0.26 -15.92
CA GLY A 227 -13.65 -0.05 -16.54
C GLY A 227 -12.55 0.94 -16.20
N ILE A 228 -11.41 0.71 -16.84
CA ILE A 228 -10.24 1.58 -16.83
C ILE A 228 -10.07 2.17 -18.23
N ILE A 229 -9.55 3.40 -18.30
CA ILE A 229 -9.26 4.10 -19.54
C ILE A 229 -7.95 4.87 -19.40
N SER A 230 -7.24 5.09 -20.51
CA SER A 230 -6.03 5.92 -20.52
C SER A 230 -6.33 7.31 -19.98
N SER A 231 -5.42 7.84 -19.14
CA SER A 231 -5.53 9.21 -18.62
C SER A 231 -5.47 10.28 -19.72
N THR A 232 -4.85 9.94 -20.85
CA THR A 232 -4.73 10.80 -22.04
C THR A 232 -5.94 10.74 -22.97
N ALA A 233 -6.88 9.81 -22.76
CA ALA A 233 -8.09 9.75 -23.57
C ALA A 233 -8.97 10.98 -23.25
N GLU A 234 -9.53 11.60 -24.29
CA GLU A 234 -10.54 12.64 -24.11
C GLU A 234 -11.75 12.08 -23.37
N MET A 235 -12.47 12.93 -22.65
CA MET A 235 -13.73 12.56 -22.01
C MET A 235 -14.87 12.92 -22.92
N ASP A 236 -15.69 11.92 -23.25
CA ASP A 236 -16.93 12.09 -23.98
C ASP A 236 -17.97 11.05 -23.52
N GLU A 237 -19.21 11.23 -23.98
CA GLU A 237 -20.34 10.35 -23.65
C GLU A 237 -20.19 8.91 -24.21
N LYS A 238 -19.16 8.64 -25.01
CA LYS A 238 -18.89 7.38 -25.71
C LYS A 238 -17.47 6.85 -25.45
N SER A 239 -16.79 7.33 -24.40
CA SER A 239 -15.41 6.97 -24.07
C SER A 239 -15.22 5.45 -23.89
N TYR A 240 -16.28 4.74 -23.50
CA TYR A 240 -16.31 3.29 -23.37
C TYR A 240 -16.10 2.53 -24.70
N LEU A 241 -16.28 3.19 -25.85
CA LEU A 241 -16.01 2.63 -27.19
C LEU A 241 -14.56 2.83 -27.65
N THR A 242 -13.75 3.58 -26.90
CA THR A 242 -12.37 3.85 -27.30
C THR A 242 -11.50 2.61 -27.16
N GLN A 243 -10.45 2.50 -27.98
CA GLN A 243 -9.49 1.38 -27.90
C GLN A 243 -8.73 1.32 -26.59
N SER A 244 -8.74 2.40 -25.80
CA SER A 244 -8.08 2.47 -24.50
C SER A 244 -8.99 2.10 -23.33
N ALA A 245 -10.28 1.86 -23.57
CA ALA A 245 -11.24 1.48 -22.54
C ALA A 245 -11.27 -0.06 -22.38
N TYR A 246 -11.11 -0.51 -21.14
CA TYR A 246 -11.17 -1.94 -20.77
C TYR A 246 -12.09 -2.10 -19.57
N GLY A 247 -13.13 -2.92 -19.70
CA GLY A 247 -14.14 -3.03 -18.66
C GLY A 247 -15.28 -3.98 -19.02
N TRP A 248 -16.37 -3.87 -18.27
CA TRP A 248 -17.59 -4.65 -18.41
C TRP A 248 -18.82 -3.76 -18.28
N ALA A 249 -19.93 -4.18 -18.88
CA ALA A 249 -21.24 -3.53 -18.79
C ALA A 249 -22.28 -4.49 -18.21
#